data_AF-A0AA37GUN6-F1
#
_entry.id   AF-A0AA37GUN6-F1
#
_cell.length_a   1.000
_cell.length_b   1.000
_cell.length_c   1.000
_cell.angle_alpha   90.00
_cell.angle_beta   90.00
_cell.angle_gamma   90.00
#
_symmetry.space_group_name_H-M   'P 1'
#
loop_
_entity.id
_entity.type
_entity.pdbx_description
1 polymer ?
#
loop_
_entity_poly.entity_id
_entity_poly.type
_entity_poly.pdbx_seq_one_letter_code
_entity_poly.pdbx_strand_id
1 'polypeptide(L)'
;MRSNHWRENALANDMCSSAGGAAAVFGLPVLLWTLFFVCNDKTGCPAPATLSPSTLTLDKLKADTPWPANGIWELCSWEVMGWTLAYYLLSLVLYRILPAQELLGTKLVQSGRPLTYRFNSFSSTVVQLVALAIGTCFQGADFIVWTYIADHYLQLLTANIILAYAISVYVYVDSFSVKLGNPELRELAVGGNTGSLIYDFWIGRELNPRVTLPLFGEVDLKSWLEMRPGLTGWMMLNLAFCAKQYRAYGYLSDSIIVTTAFQAYYVLESQLWEADLLTMMDVTTDGLGFMLSFGNIAWVPFLYSTQARYLAVYPVQLGWAGCAGVTIVFAIGFYIFRSANNQKKLFRRQPYHPSVKDMPFIQAKRGTRLLTGGWWGKSRHINYFGDWLQGWPFSLPTGIAGYQIISAGSGVPGAFAMLDGREVVHGAARGWGMVFTYFYLLYFAILLLHRERRDDAACSEKYGEDWDKYKNVVRWKILPGVY
;
A
#
# COMPACT_ATOMS: atom_id res chain seq x y z
N MET A 1 -17.84 -20.36 -23.83
CA MET A 1 -16.42 -20.45 -24.26
C MET A 1 -15.53 -19.34 -23.69
N ARG A 2 -15.97 -18.07 -23.62
CA ARG A 2 -15.20 -16.98 -22.94
C ARG A 2 -15.01 -17.15 -21.41
N SER A 3 -15.87 -17.89 -20.72
CA SER A 3 -15.77 -18.11 -19.26
C SER A 3 -14.78 -19.19 -18.84
N ASN A 4 -14.44 -20.13 -19.73
CA ASN A 4 -13.61 -21.29 -19.36
C ASN A 4 -12.11 -20.95 -19.37
N HIS A 5 -11.68 -20.06 -20.27
CA HIS A 5 -10.28 -19.67 -20.39
C HIS A 5 -9.80 -18.80 -19.21
N TRP A 6 -10.69 -17.94 -18.68
CA TRP A 6 -10.41 -17.18 -17.45
C TRP A 6 -10.34 -18.08 -16.21
N ARG A 7 -11.20 -19.11 -16.13
CA ARG A 7 -11.14 -20.12 -15.05
C ARG A 7 -9.81 -20.86 -15.08
N GLU A 8 -9.35 -21.31 -16.23
CA GLU A 8 -8.08 -22.04 -16.37
C GLU A 8 -6.86 -21.18 -16.03
N ASN A 9 -6.83 -19.90 -16.44
CA ASN A 9 -5.70 -19.00 -16.15
C ASN A 9 -5.75 -18.39 -14.74
N ALA A 10 -6.94 -18.16 -14.15
CA ALA A 10 -7.06 -17.74 -12.75
C ALA A 10 -6.64 -18.87 -11.81
N LEU A 11 -7.03 -20.12 -12.10
CA LEU A 11 -6.61 -21.28 -11.31
C LEU A 11 -5.11 -21.62 -11.44
N ALA A 12 -4.40 -21.06 -12.44
CA ALA A 12 -2.97 -21.31 -12.67
C ALA A 12 -2.02 -20.44 -11.82
N ASN A 13 -2.53 -19.43 -11.10
CA ASN A 13 -1.76 -18.71 -10.08
C ASN A 13 -2.17 -19.23 -8.70
N ASP A 14 -1.23 -19.74 -7.90
CA ASP A 14 -1.53 -20.35 -6.59
C ASP A 14 -2.33 -19.42 -5.65
N MET A 15 -2.09 -18.10 -5.69
CA MET A 15 -2.86 -17.09 -4.93
C MET A 15 -4.32 -16.95 -5.37
N CYS A 16 -4.65 -17.38 -6.60
CA CYS A 16 -5.99 -17.39 -7.14
C CYS A 16 -6.70 -18.75 -6.99
N SER A 17 -6.08 -19.70 -6.28
CA SER A 17 -6.73 -20.92 -5.83
C SER A 17 -7.45 -20.69 -4.49
N SER A 18 -8.43 -21.53 -4.15
CA SER A 18 -9.07 -21.51 -2.82
C SER A 18 -8.07 -21.68 -1.67
N ALA A 19 -7.00 -22.46 -1.88
CA ALA A 19 -5.95 -22.67 -0.89
C ALA A 19 -5.06 -21.44 -0.73
N GLY A 20 -4.66 -20.78 -1.82
CA GLY A 20 -3.91 -19.53 -1.77
C GLY A 20 -4.73 -18.39 -1.19
N GLY A 21 -6.02 -18.31 -1.52
CA GLY A 21 -6.96 -17.39 -0.88
C GLY A 21 -7.04 -17.64 0.63
N ALA A 22 -7.16 -18.89 1.08
CA ALA A 22 -7.18 -19.22 2.52
C ALA A 22 -5.87 -18.81 3.22
N ALA A 23 -4.74 -19.16 2.62
CA ALA A 23 -3.41 -18.81 3.15
C ALA A 23 -3.24 -17.30 3.26
N ALA A 24 -3.75 -16.53 2.30
CA ALA A 24 -3.69 -15.08 2.34
C ALA A 24 -4.65 -14.48 3.39
N VAL A 25 -5.90 -14.95 3.45
CA VAL A 25 -6.93 -14.47 4.38
C VAL A 25 -6.48 -14.63 5.83
N PHE A 26 -5.88 -15.75 6.21
CA PHE A 26 -5.46 -16.01 7.59
C PHE A 26 -3.98 -15.70 7.84
N GLY A 27 -3.12 -15.85 6.84
CA GLY A 27 -1.68 -15.67 6.98
C GLY A 27 -1.20 -14.23 6.94
N LEU A 28 -1.83 -13.34 6.16
CA LEU A 28 -1.39 -11.95 6.07
C LEU A 28 -1.59 -11.16 7.38
N PRO A 29 -2.70 -11.31 8.12
CA PRO A 29 -2.81 -10.72 9.47
C PRO A 29 -1.71 -11.21 10.42
N VAL A 30 -1.44 -12.51 10.42
CA VAL A 30 -0.37 -13.12 11.23
C VAL A 30 0.99 -12.58 10.84
N LEU A 31 1.24 -12.38 9.54
CA LEU A 31 2.46 -11.77 9.05
C LEU A 31 2.64 -10.34 9.62
N LEU A 32 1.61 -9.48 9.56
CA LEU A 32 1.73 -8.12 10.10
C LEU A 32 1.98 -8.10 11.61
N TRP A 33 1.30 -8.96 12.39
CA TRP A 33 1.62 -9.11 13.82
C TRP A 33 3.05 -9.61 14.04
N THR A 34 3.50 -10.57 13.23
CA THR A 34 4.87 -11.11 13.32
C THR A 34 5.90 -10.01 13.04
N LEU A 35 5.69 -9.18 12.02
CA LEU A 35 6.58 -8.04 11.73
C LEU A 35 6.62 -7.05 12.91
N PHE A 36 5.48 -6.78 13.56
CA PHE A 36 5.44 -5.94 14.76
C PHE A 36 6.21 -6.54 15.94
N PHE A 37 5.98 -7.82 16.26
CA PHE A 37 6.61 -8.46 17.41
C PHE A 37 8.09 -8.69 17.20
N VAL A 38 8.49 -9.18 16.02
CA VAL A 38 9.89 -9.53 15.76
C VAL A 38 10.73 -8.29 15.52
N CYS A 39 10.21 -7.23 14.89
CA CYS A 39 10.90 -5.95 14.82
C CYS A 39 10.29 -5.01 15.86
N ASN A 40 10.87 -4.89 17.05
CA ASN A 40 10.26 -4.17 18.17
C ASN A 40 11.21 -3.19 18.87
N ASP A 41 10.63 -2.30 19.66
CA ASP A 41 11.27 -1.24 20.43
C ASP A 41 11.57 -1.65 21.90
N LYS A 42 11.43 -2.94 22.22
CA LYS A 42 11.79 -3.52 23.52
C LYS A 42 13.21 -4.07 23.50
N THR A 43 13.54 -4.90 22.52
CA THR A 43 14.83 -5.61 22.47
C THR A 43 15.58 -5.45 21.15
N GLY A 44 14.89 -5.26 20.02
CA GLY A 44 15.56 -5.15 18.74
C GLY A 44 14.72 -5.44 17.51
N CYS A 45 15.36 -5.25 16.36
CA CYS A 45 14.84 -5.59 15.05
C CYS A 45 15.92 -6.33 14.24
N PRO A 46 15.83 -7.66 14.10
CA PRO A 46 14.85 -8.54 14.74
C PRO A 46 15.13 -8.75 16.25
N ALA A 47 14.14 -9.29 16.95
CA ALA A 47 14.22 -9.69 18.35
C ALA A 47 15.35 -10.71 18.55
N PRO A 48 16.22 -10.58 19.58
CA PRO A 48 17.43 -11.40 19.73
C PRO A 48 17.20 -12.91 19.67
N ALA A 49 16.13 -13.44 20.28
CA ALA A 49 15.77 -14.85 20.24
C ALA A 49 15.67 -15.43 18.81
N THR A 50 15.28 -14.61 17.82
CA THR A 50 15.12 -15.04 16.42
C THR A 50 16.44 -15.12 15.64
N LEU A 51 17.52 -14.52 16.15
CA LEU A 51 18.86 -14.61 15.56
C LEU A 51 19.52 -15.97 15.79
N SER A 52 18.99 -16.79 16.71
CA SER A 52 19.50 -18.14 17.02
C SER A 52 18.38 -19.18 16.94
N PRO A 53 17.93 -19.56 15.72
CA PRO A 53 16.76 -20.42 15.52
C PRO A 53 16.84 -21.78 16.23
N SER A 54 18.04 -22.34 16.38
CA SER A 54 18.28 -23.61 17.07
C SER A 54 17.92 -23.59 18.56
N THR A 55 17.82 -22.41 19.16
CA THR A 55 17.52 -22.23 20.59
C THR A 55 16.21 -21.47 20.84
N LEU A 56 15.46 -21.20 19.78
CA LEU A 56 14.21 -20.44 19.83
C LEU A 56 13.14 -21.23 20.57
N THR A 57 12.57 -20.62 21.60
CA THR A 57 11.44 -21.14 22.37
C THR A 57 10.38 -20.06 22.47
N LEU A 58 9.12 -20.46 22.68
CA LEU A 58 8.03 -19.50 22.85
C LEU A 58 8.29 -18.57 24.04
N ASP A 59 8.87 -19.08 25.13
CA ASP A 59 9.16 -18.28 26.32
C ASP A 59 10.23 -17.22 26.06
N LYS A 60 11.31 -17.56 25.33
CA LYS A 60 12.31 -16.58 24.89
C LYS A 60 11.70 -15.53 23.96
N LEU A 61 10.85 -15.95 23.02
CA LEU A 61 10.19 -15.02 22.13
C LEU A 61 9.27 -14.06 22.90
N LYS A 62 8.50 -14.55 23.87
CA LYS A 62 7.65 -13.70 24.73
C LYS A 62 8.50 -12.74 25.59
N ALA A 63 9.63 -13.21 26.10
CA ALA A 63 10.55 -12.37 26.86
C ALA A 63 11.15 -11.25 26.00
N ASP A 64 11.54 -11.55 24.75
CA ASP A 64 12.20 -10.60 23.87
C ASP A 64 11.24 -9.68 23.10
N THR A 65 9.95 -10.01 23.04
CA THR A 65 8.97 -9.20 22.30
C THR A 65 8.08 -8.44 23.28
N PRO A 66 7.36 -7.38 22.82
CA PRO A 66 6.30 -6.75 23.60
C PRO A 66 5.07 -7.66 23.67
N TRP A 67 5.26 -8.91 24.08
CA TRP A 67 4.18 -9.89 24.17
C TRP A 67 3.17 -9.45 25.24
N PRO A 68 1.86 -9.47 24.95
CA PRO A 68 0.88 -8.99 25.90
C PRO A 68 0.76 -9.90 27.13
N ALA A 69 0.61 -9.30 28.32
CA ALA A 69 0.67 -10.02 29.59
C ALA A 69 -0.52 -10.98 29.75
N ASN A 70 -1.73 -10.52 29.41
CA ASN A 70 -2.95 -11.33 29.42
C ASN A 70 -3.19 -12.09 28.10
N GLY A 71 -2.14 -12.26 27.28
CA GLY A 71 -2.19 -13.03 26.04
C GLY A 71 -2.91 -12.31 24.89
N ILE A 72 -3.51 -13.08 23.98
CA ILE A 72 -4.01 -12.56 22.69
C ILE A 72 -5.16 -11.55 22.83
N TRP A 73 -5.84 -11.48 23.97
CA TRP A 73 -6.95 -10.55 24.18
C TRP A 73 -6.49 -9.09 24.22
N GLU A 74 -5.27 -8.83 24.67
CA GLU A 74 -4.66 -7.49 24.69
C GLU A 74 -4.19 -7.00 23.32
N LEU A 75 -4.21 -7.87 22.29
CA LEU A 75 -4.06 -7.43 20.91
C LEU A 75 -5.21 -6.49 20.51
N CYS A 76 -6.36 -6.62 21.17
CA CYS A 76 -7.54 -5.79 20.95
C CYS A 76 -7.77 -4.87 22.15
N SER A 77 -8.26 -3.66 21.89
CA SER A 77 -8.79 -2.76 22.91
C SER A 77 -10.05 -2.11 22.37
N TRP A 78 -11.12 -2.14 23.17
CA TRP A 78 -12.39 -1.48 22.82
C TRP A 78 -12.25 0.04 22.73
N GLU A 79 -11.38 0.63 23.56
CA GLU A 79 -11.06 2.04 23.48
C GLU A 79 -10.38 2.38 22.15
N VAL A 80 -9.36 1.61 21.77
CA VAL A 80 -8.63 1.81 20.51
C VAL A 80 -9.53 1.56 19.30
N MET A 81 -10.41 0.56 19.36
CA MET A 81 -11.44 0.36 18.34
C MET A 81 -12.38 1.57 18.25
N GLY A 82 -12.82 2.13 19.38
CA GLY A 82 -13.63 3.35 19.43
C GLY A 82 -12.96 4.54 18.75
N TRP A 83 -11.68 4.80 19.06
CA TRP A 83 -10.91 5.86 18.40
C TRP A 83 -10.67 5.60 16.91
N THR A 84 -10.46 4.34 16.53
CA THR A 84 -10.35 3.95 15.11
C THR A 84 -11.65 4.23 14.37
N LEU A 85 -12.80 3.87 14.95
CA LEU A 85 -14.12 4.18 14.39
C LEU A 85 -14.38 5.69 14.34
N ALA A 86 -13.94 6.45 15.35
CA ALA A 86 -14.03 7.91 15.35
C ALA A 86 -13.18 8.54 14.23
N TYR A 87 -11.99 7.99 13.94
CA TYR A 87 -11.16 8.39 12.81
C TYR A 87 -11.88 8.13 11.46
N TYR A 88 -12.53 6.97 11.32
CA TYR A 88 -13.31 6.64 10.11
C TYR A 88 -14.53 7.55 9.97
N LEU A 89 -15.20 7.86 11.08
CA LEU A 89 -16.31 8.80 11.13
C LEU A 89 -15.86 10.21 10.71
N LEU A 90 -14.71 10.69 11.20
CA LEU A 90 -14.13 11.95 10.77
C LEU A 90 -13.87 11.94 9.25
N SER A 91 -13.32 10.86 8.71
CA SER A 91 -13.13 10.71 7.25
C SER A 91 -14.46 10.77 6.48
N LEU A 92 -15.54 10.17 6.99
CA LEU A 92 -16.88 10.27 6.39
C LEU A 92 -17.46 11.69 6.48
N VAL A 93 -17.27 12.38 7.61
CA VAL A 93 -17.67 13.77 7.77
C VAL A 93 -16.98 14.64 6.73
N LEU A 94 -15.65 14.53 6.60
CA LEU A 94 -14.87 15.30 5.62
C LEU A 94 -15.25 14.96 4.17
N TYR A 95 -15.49 13.68 3.86
CA TYR A 95 -16.02 13.24 2.57
C TYR A 95 -17.32 13.98 2.20
N ARG A 96 -18.21 14.13 3.17
CA ARG A 96 -19.54 14.74 2.96
C ARG A 96 -19.49 16.26 2.87
N ILE A 97 -18.74 16.94 3.74
CA ILE A 97 -18.81 18.40 3.89
C ILE A 97 -17.87 19.17 2.97
N LEU A 98 -16.72 18.59 2.62
CA LEU A 98 -15.74 19.30 1.79
C LEU A 98 -16.19 19.37 0.32
N PRO A 99 -15.84 20.43 -0.41
CA PRO A 99 -16.05 20.50 -1.85
C PRO A 99 -15.45 19.27 -2.54
N ALA A 100 -16.15 18.72 -3.53
CA ALA A 100 -15.74 17.52 -4.22
C ALA A 100 -15.93 17.63 -5.72
N GLN A 101 -15.07 16.94 -6.45
CA GLN A 101 -15.24 16.70 -7.86
C GLN A 101 -16.15 15.49 -8.07
N GLU A 102 -17.14 15.62 -8.93
CA GLU A 102 -18.01 14.51 -9.33
C GLU A 102 -17.63 14.05 -10.73
N LEU A 103 -17.32 12.76 -10.87
CA LEU A 103 -16.84 12.17 -12.11
C LEU A 103 -17.60 10.88 -12.42
N LEU A 104 -17.75 10.61 -13.72
CA LEU A 104 -18.26 9.33 -14.19
C LEU A 104 -17.12 8.32 -14.33
N GLY A 105 -17.31 7.15 -13.73
CA GLY A 105 -16.42 6.00 -13.91
C GLY A 105 -16.54 5.37 -15.29
N THR A 106 -15.80 4.28 -15.49
CA THR A 106 -15.96 3.46 -16.71
C THR A 106 -17.35 2.84 -16.77
N LYS A 107 -17.80 2.53 -18.00
CA LYS A 107 -19.05 1.79 -18.21
C LYS A 107 -18.93 0.40 -17.58
N LEU A 108 -19.94 0.04 -16.80
CA LEU A 108 -20.09 -1.30 -16.26
C LEU A 108 -20.35 -2.31 -17.38
N VAL A 109 -19.99 -3.57 -17.13
CA VAL A 109 -19.97 -4.62 -18.16
C VAL A 109 -21.38 -5.08 -18.51
N GLN A 110 -22.26 -5.22 -17.51
CA GLN A 110 -23.61 -5.77 -17.72
C GLN A 110 -24.59 -4.69 -18.16
N SER A 111 -24.59 -3.54 -17.51
CA SER A 111 -25.53 -2.45 -17.77
C SER A 111 -25.07 -1.47 -18.87
N GLY A 112 -23.78 -1.41 -19.18
CA GLY A 112 -23.21 -0.45 -20.13
C GLY A 112 -23.28 1.02 -19.68
N ARG A 113 -23.70 1.27 -18.43
CA ARG A 113 -23.84 2.60 -17.83
C ARG A 113 -22.65 2.89 -16.90
N PRO A 114 -22.20 4.14 -16.79
CA PRO A 114 -21.19 4.54 -15.81
C PRO A 114 -21.82 4.81 -14.43
N LEU A 115 -21.04 4.60 -13.37
CA LEU A 115 -21.34 5.05 -12.01
C LEU A 115 -20.77 6.45 -11.76
N THR A 116 -21.41 7.23 -10.89
CA THR A 116 -20.89 8.53 -10.44
C THR A 116 -20.02 8.36 -9.19
N TYR A 117 -18.91 9.09 -9.12
CA TYR A 117 -17.97 9.07 -8.02
C TYR A 117 -17.73 10.48 -7.50
N ARG A 118 -17.57 10.58 -6.18
CA ARG A 118 -17.32 11.83 -5.46
C ARG A 118 -15.91 11.81 -4.87
N PHE A 119 -15.12 12.81 -5.22
CA PHE A 119 -13.68 12.87 -4.96
C PHE A 119 -13.28 14.16 -4.26
N ASN A 120 -12.71 14.03 -3.05
CA ASN A 120 -12.11 15.12 -2.26
C ASN A 120 -11.07 14.61 -1.25
N SER A 121 -10.38 13.51 -1.56
CA SER A 121 -9.48 12.86 -0.58
C SER A 121 -8.30 13.76 -0.21
N PHE A 122 -7.69 14.45 -1.19
CA PHE A 122 -6.59 15.38 -0.95
C PHE A 122 -6.95 16.46 0.07
N SER A 123 -8.05 17.19 -0.16
CA SER A 123 -8.53 18.23 0.76
C SER A 123 -8.85 17.67 2.14
N SER A 124 -9.42 16.45 2.20
CA SER A 124 -9.71 15.77 3.46
C SER A 124 -8.45 15.44 4.25
N THR A 125 -7.38 14.99 3.58
CA THR A 125 -6.07 14.76 4.20
C THR A 125 -5.45 16.06 4.67
N VAL A 126 -5.45 17.11 3.84
CA VAL A 126 -4.87 18.41 4.21
C VAL A 126 -5.53 18.98 5.47
N VAL A 127 -6.86 18.90 5.59
CA VAL A 127 -7.56 19.36 6.80
C VAL A 127 -7.09 18.60 8.04
N GLN A 128 -6.93 17.28 7.94
CA GLN A 128 -6.43 16.46 9.05
C GLN A 128 -4.97 16.81 9.39
N LEU A 129 -4.10 16.96 8.39
CA LEU A 129 -2.70 17.35 8.60
C LEU A 129 -2.58 18.73 9.23
N VAL A 130 -3.43 19.70 8.86
CA VAL A 130 -3.46 21.02 9.49
C VAL A 130 -3.86 20.91 10.95
N ALA A 131 -4.90 20.14 11.29
CA ALA A 131 -5.29 19.92 12.68
C ALA A 131 -4.17 19.28 13.51
N LEU A 132 -3.48 18.28 12.94
CA LEU A 132 -2.35 17.61 13.57
C LEU A 132 -1.13 18.55 13.73
N ALA A 133 -0.87 19.41 12.74
CA ALA A 133 0.18 20.42 12.80
C ALA A 133 -0.11 21.45 13.90
N ILE A 134 -1.36 21.92 14.01
CA ILE A 134 -1.78 22.81 15.10
C ILE A 134 -1.55 22.15 16.46
N GLY A 135 -1.99 20.91 16.65
CA GLY A 135 -1.75 20.16 17.89
C GLY A 135 -0.25 20.02 18.21
N THR A 136 0.57 19.77 17.19
CA THR A 136 2.03 19.70 17.31
C THR A 136 2.66 21.05 17.66
N CYS A 137 2.16 22.17 17.12
CA CYS A 137 2.66 23.50 17.47
C CYS A 137 2.43 23.84 18.95
N PHE A 138 1.34 23.35 19.54
CA PHE A 138 1.02 23.63 20.95
C PHE A 138 1.65 22.65 21.94
N GLN A 139 1.73 21.36 21.61
CA GLN A 139 2.16 20.30 22.53
C GLN A 139 3.49 19.65 22.13
N GLY A 140 4.09 20.08 21.01
CA GLY A 140 5.33 19.49 20.50
C GLY A 140 5.17 18.00 20.16
N ALA A 141 6.24 17.25 20.41
CA ALA A 141 6.24 15.81 20.20
C ALA A 141 5.38 15.04 21.21
N ASP A 142 5.00 15.66 22.33
CA ASP A 142 4.15 15.07 23.38
C ASP A 142 2.65 15.24 23.10
N PHE A 143 2.29 15.79 21.94
CA PHE A 143 0.90 15.86 21.50
C PHE A 143 0.22 14.49 21.61
N ILE A 144 -0.91 14.46 22.32
CA ILE A 144 -1.63 13.22 22.69
C ILE A 144 -1.89 12.27 21.52
N VAL A 145 -2.14 12.80 20.31
CA VAL A 145 -2.37 11.95 19.14
C VAL A 145 -1.10 11.17 18.76
N TRP A 146 0.08 11.78 18.88
CA TRP A 146 1.35 11.14 18.55
C TRP A 146 1.78 10.11 19.57
N THR A 147 1.59 10.37 20.86
CA THR A 147 1.84 9.39 21.91
C THR A 147 0.86 8.22 21.77
N TYR A 148 -0.43 8.50 21.63
CA TYR A 148 -1.47 7.47 21.54
C TYR A 148 -1.25 6.53 20.35
N ILE A 149 -0.96 7.06 19.15
CA ILE A 149 -0.69 6.23 17.96
C ILE A 149 0.54 5.35 18.16
N ALA A 150 1.63 5.91 18.72
CA ALA A 150 2.87 5.18 18.92
C ALA A 150 2.73 4.07 19.96
N ASP A 151 1.99 4.33 21.05
CA ASP A 151 1.86 3.43 22.19
C ASP A 151 0.82 2.32 21.95
N HIS A 152 -0.21 2.61 21.14
CA HIS A 152 -1.29 1.66 20.81
C HIS A 152 -1.21 1.09 19.39
N TYR A 153 -0.02 1.12 18.77
CA TYR A 153 0.16 0.66 17.39
C TYR A 153 -0.38 -0.76 17.15
N LEU A 154 -0.12 -1.69 18.08
CA LEU A 154 -0.57 -3.07 17.96
C LEU A 154 -2.10 -3.19 17.97
N GLN A 155 -2.76 -2.44 18.85
CA GLN A 155 -4.21 -2.43 18.95
C GLN A 155 -4.84 -1.72 17.75
N LEU A 156 -4.21 -0.67 17.23
CA LEU A 156 -4.64 0.02 16.00
C LEU A 156 -4.54 -0.91 14.78
N LEU A 157 -3.44 -1.66 14.66
CA LEU A 157 -3.26 -2.69 13.62
C LEU A 157 -4.38 -3.73 13.73
N THR A 158 -4.59 -4.27 14.92
CA THR A 158 -5.60 -5.31 15.17
C THR A 158 -7.02 -4.78 14.92
N ALA A 159 -7.32 -3.53 15.30
CA ALA A 159 -8.60 -2.90 15.02
C ALA A 159 -8.86 -2.80 13.51
N ASN A 160 -7.87 -2.38 12.71
CA ASN A 160 -8.01 -2.32 11.25
C ASN A 160 -8.12 -3.71 10.60
N ILE A 161 -7.46 -4.74 11.16
CA ILE A 161 -7.65 -6.13 10.73
C ILE A 161 -9.09 -6.60 10.98
N ILE A 162 -9.63 -6.34 12.17
CA ILE A 162 -11.02 -6.69 12.53
C ILE A 162 -12.00 -5.96 11.60
N LEU A 163 -11.77 -4.66 11.35
CA LEU A 163 -12.59 -3.88 10.41
C LEU A 163 -12.50 -4.44 8.99
N ALA A 164 -11.32 -4.86 8.54
CA ALA A 164 -11.16 -5.47 7.22
C ALA A 164 -11.99 -6.75 7.09
N TYR A 165 -11.97 -7.62 8.11
CA TYR A 165 -12.85 -8.80 8.15
C TYR A 165 -14.32 -8.41 8.18
N ALA A 166 -14.72 -7.46 9.02
CA ALA A 166 -16.12 -7.03 9.14
C ALA A 166 -16.67 -6.47 7.82
N ILE A 167 -15.91 -5.58 7.16
CA ILE A 167 -16.25 -5.04 5.84
C ILE A 167 -16.35 -6.18 4.81
N SER A 168 -15.40 -7.10 4.81
CA SER A 168 -15.37 -8.22 3.85
C SER A 168 -16.55 -9.17 4.03
N VAL A 169 -16.93 -9.47 5.29
CA VAL A 169 -18.13 -10.26 5.60
C VAL A 169 -19.37 -9.52 5.13
N TYR A 170 -19.48 -8.23 5.43
CA TYR A 170 -20.60 -7.39 4.99
C TYR A 170 -20.77 -7.41 3.47
N VAL A 171 -19.74 -7.06 2.70
CA VAL A 171 -19.83 -7.01 1.24
C VAL A 171 -20.01 -8.40 0.62
N TYR A 172 -19.47 -9.46 1.23
CA TYR A 172 -19.70 -10.82 0.78
C TYR A 172 -21.17 -11.23 0.95
N VAL A 173 -21.76 -10.99 2.13
CA VAL A 173 -23.16 -11.30 2.41
C VAL A 173 -24.09 -10.44 1.56
N ASP A 174 -23.83 -9.14 1.47
CA ASP A 174 -24.65 -8.21 0.70
C ASP A 174 -24.63 -8.53 -0.79
N SER A 175 -23.52 -9.06 -1.33
CA SER A 175 -23.41 -9.43 -2.75
C SER A 175 -24.43 -10.47 -3.22
N PHE A 176 -25.01 -11.28 -2.32
CA PHE A 176 -26.06 -12.25 -2.68
C PHE A 176 -27.41 -11.58 -2.98
N SER A 177 -27.57 -10.30 -2.61
CA SER A 177 -28.75 -9.52 -2.98
C SER A 177 -28.67 -8.92 -4.40
N VAL A 178 -27.50 -8.97 -5.04
CA VAL A 178 -27.28 -8.40 -6.38
C VAL A 178 -28.06 -9.18 -7.43
N LYS A 179 -28.97 -8.48 -8.12
CA LYS A 179 -29.81 -9.02 -9.21
C LYS A 179 -29.46 -8.38 -10.54
N LEU A 180 -29.53 -9.13 -11.63
CA LEU A 180 -29.33 -8.57 -12.96
C LEU A 180 -30.39 -7.51 -13.27
N GLY A 181 -29.97 -6.35 -13.78
CA GLY A 181 -30.88 -5.25 -14.13
C GLY A 181 -31.46 -4.48 -12.94
N ASN A 182 -30.84 -4.58 -11.76
CA ASN A 182 -31.23 -3.79 -10.60
C ASN A 182 -31.09 -2.27 -10.88
N PRO A 183 -31.98 -1.43 -10.33
CA PRO A 183 -31.96 0.01 -10.57
C PRO A 183 -30.72 0.69 -9.98
N GLU A 184 -30.06 0.08 -8.99
CA GLU A 184 -28.85 0.57 -8.32
C GLU A 184 -27.56 0.33 -9.13
N LEU A 185 -27.65 -0.28 -10.33
CA LEU A 185 -26.51 -0.59 -11.20
C LEU A 185 -25.43 -1.46 -10.54
N ARG A 186 -25.80 -2.31 -9.58
CA ARG A 186 -24.90 -3.26 -8.92
C ARG A 186 -24.58 -4.43 -9.84
N GLU A 187 -23.32 -4.84 -9.89
CA GLU A 187 -22.87 -5.96 -10.73
C GLU A 187 -21.87 -6.83 -9.97
N LEU A 188 -21.87 -8.13 -10.25
CA LEU A 188 -20.87 -9.05 -9.70
C LEU A 188 -19.56 -8.94 -10.50
N ALA A 189 -18.43 -8.96 -9.80
CA ALA A 189 -17.11 -9.04 -10.39
C ALA A 189 -16.92 -10.39 -11.09
N VAL A 190 -16.37 -10.37 -12.30
CA VAL A 190 -16.19 -11.59 -13.12
C VAL A 190 -15.29 -12.61 -12.41
N GLY A 191 -14.22 -12.13 -11.77
CA GLY A 191 -13.30 -12.97 -11.00
C GLY A 191 -13.86 -13.41 -9.64
N GLY A 192 -14.91 -12.77 -9.13
CA GLY A 192 -15.42 -12.98 -7.78
C GLY A 192 -16.65 -13.86 -7.65
N ASN A 193 -17.09 -14.51 -8.73
CA ASN A 193 -18.29 -15.34 -8.73
C ASN A 193 -17.99 -16.77 -9.18
N THR A 194 -17.02 -17.40 -8.52
CA THR A 194 -16.52 -18.73 -8.89
C THR A 194 -17.30 -19.88 -8.25
N GLY A 195 -17.97 -19.62 -7.13
CA GLY A 195 -18.62 -20.62 -6.29
C GLY A 195 -17.72 -21.18 -5.18
N SER A 196 -16.44 -20.80 -5.14
CA SER A 196 -15.56 -21.08 -4.00
C SER A 196 -15.72 -20.02 -2.93
N LEU A 197 -16.18 -20.41 -1.74
CA LEU A 197 -16.45 -19.49 -0.63
C LEU A 197 -15.22 -18.66 -0.27
N ILE A 198 -14.07 -19.31 -0.04
CA ILE A 198 -12.87 -18.61 0.42
C ILE A 198 -12.28 -17.73 -0.68
N TYR A 199 -12.27 -18.19 -1.92
CA TYR A 199 -11.73 -17.40 -3.03
C TYR A 199 -12.61 -16.17 -3.32
N ASP A 200 -13.93 -16.36 -3.40
CA ASP A 200 -14.89 -15.27 -3.62
C ASP A 200 -14.90 -14.27 -2.44
N PHE A 201 -14.63 -14.74 -1.21
CA PHE A 201 -14.42 -13.88 -0.03
C PHE A 201 -13.10 -13.08 -0.12
N TRP A 202 -12.03 -13.71 -0.57
CA TRP A 202 -10.72 -13.07 -0.77
C TRP A 202 -10.78 -11.99 -1.84
N ILE A 203 -11.21 -12.33 -3.06
CA ILE A 203 -11.19 -11.40 -4.20
C ILE A 203 -12.37 -10.42 -4.20
N GLY A 204 -13.50 -10.80 -3.59
CA GLY A 204 -14.72 -10.00 -3.52
C GLY A 204 -15.71 -10.31 -4.63
N ARG A 205 -16.99 -10.48 -4.25
CA ARG A 205 -18.09 -10.84 -5.16
C ARG A 205 -18.66 -9.65 -5.92
N GLU A 206 -18.97 -8.55 -5.22
CA GLU A 206 -19.56 -7.36 -5.82
C GLU A 206 -18.49 -6.43 -6.40
N LEU A 207 -18.74 -5.90 -7.60
CA LEU A 207 -17.78 -5.08 -8.34
C LEU A 207 -17.55 -3.72 -7.67
N ASN A 208 -18.59 -2.97 -7.30
CA ASN A 208 -18.44 -1.65 -6.66
C ASN A 208 -19.52 -1.46 -5.58
N PRO A 209 -19.39 -2.12 -4.41
CA PRO A 209 -20.40 -2.04 -3.38
C PRO A 209 -20.51 -0.62 -2.82
N ARG A 210 -21.75 -0.17 -2.69
CA ARG A 210 -22.11 1.19 -2.27
C ARG A 210 -23.05 1.13 -1.08
N VAL A 211 -22.86 2.06 -0.15
CA VAL A 211 -23.71 2.21 1.03
C VAL A 211 -24.24 3.63 1.08
N THR A 212 -25.55 3.77 1.13
CA THR A 212 -26.22 5.06 1.30
C THR A 212 -26.51 5.28 2.77
N LEU A 213 -25.77 6.22 3.38
CA LEU A 213 -25.91 6.56 4.78
C LEU A 213 -26.78 7.82 4.92
N PRO A 214 -27.74 7.86 5.87
CA PRO A 214 -28.70 8.97 5.98
C PRO A 214 -28.09 10.37 6.06
N LEU A 215 -26.90 10.52 6.67
CA LEU A 215 -26.22 11.81 6.83
C LEU A 215 -25.06 12.03 5.84
N PHE A 216 -24.47 10.96 5.32
CA PHE A 216 -23.24 11.03 4.52
C PHE A 216 -23.48 10.82 3.02
N GLY A 217 -24.71 10.46 2.63
CA GLY A 217 -25.05 10.15 1.24
C GLY A 217 -24.53 8.78 0.82
N GLU A 218 -24.48 8.56 -0.48
CA GLU A 218 -23.91 7.35 -1.07
C GLU A 218 -22.39 7.38 -0.99
N VAL A 219 -21.80 6.30 -0.45
CA VAL A 219 -20.36 6.09 -0.37
C VAL A 219 -20.02 4.84 -1.16
N ASP A 220 -19.14 5.01 -2.14
CA ASP A 220 -18.49 3.89 -2.81
C ASP A 220 -17.36 3.36 -1.92
N LEU A 221 -17.53 2.13 -1.41
CA LEU A 221 -16.65 1.61 -0.36
C LEU A 221 -15.22 1.43 -0.86
N LYS A 222 -15.02 1.04 -2.11
CA LYS A 222 -13.70 0.83 -2.70
C LYS A 222 -12.89 2.10 -2.74
N SER A 223 -13.40 3.10 -3.45
CA SER A 223 -12.71 4.37 -3.60
C SER A 223 -12.51 5.08 -2.27
N TRP A 224 -13.47 4.96 -1.34
CA TRP A 224 -13.35 5.52 -0.01
C TRP A 224 -12.24 4.85 0.82
N LEU A 225 -12.20 3.51 0.89
CA LEU A 225 -11.19 2.76 1.65
C LEU A 225 -9.79 2.95 1.05
N GLU A 226 -9.67 2.94 -0.26
CA GLU A 226 -8.40 3.02 -0.99
C GLU A 226 -7.73 4.39 -0.82
N MET A 227 -8.51 5.48 -0.91
CA MET A 227 -7.93 6.83 -0.95
C MET A 227 -7.83 7.52 0.42
N ARG A 228 -8.58 7.08 1.44
CA ARG A 228 -8.72 7.84 2.70
C ARG A 228 -8.14 7.14 3.91
N PRO A 229 -8.84 6.24 4.61
CA PRO A 229 -8.39 5.76 5.92
C PRO A 229 -7.00 5.10 5.87
N GLY A 230 -6.71 4.38 4.78
CA GLY A 230 -5.41 3.74 4.57
C GLY A 230 -4.27 4.73 4.33
N LEU A 231 -4.35 5.49 3.23
CA LEU A 231 -3.27 6.41 2.81
C LEU A 231 -3.08 7.58 3.79
N THR A 232 -4.16 8.18 4.29
CA THR A 232 -4.04 9.23 5.31
C THR A 232 -3.50 8.66 6.62
N GLY A 233 -3.95 7.46 7.02
CA GLY A 233 -3.45 6.76 8.21
C GLY A 233 -1.95 6.44 8.13
N TRP A 234 -1.45 6.08 6.94
CA TRP A 234 -0.02 5.88 6.69
C TRP A 234 0.80 7.15 7.02
N MET A 235 0.37 8.31 6.54
CA MET A 235 1.03 9.58 6.85
C MET A 235 0.98 9.89 8.35
N MET A 236 -0.14 9.64 9.01
CA MET A 236 -0.29 9.87 10.46
C MET A 236 0.65 8.96 11.28
N LEU A 237 0.78 7.69 10.90
CA LEU A 237 1.72 6.76 11.52
C LEU A 237 3.16 7.26 11.36
N ASN A 238 3.56 7.69 10.17
CA ASN A 238 4.88 8.25 9.91
C ASN A 238 5.18 9.46 10.79
N LEU A 239 4.23 10.41 10.92
CA LEU A 239 4.39 11.59 11.77
C LEU A 239 4.47 11.21 13.26
N ALA A 240 3.68 10.25 13.71
CA ALA A 240 3.77 9.72 15.07
C ALA A 240 5.15 9.08 15.34
N PHE A 241 5.74 8.40 14.36
CA PHE A 241 7.10 7.84 14.47
C PHE A 241 8.19 8.92 14.46
N CYS A 242 8.03 10.00 13.69
CA CYS A 242 8.90 11.17 13.83
C CYS A 242 8.83 11.75 15.25
N ALA A 243 7.62 11.99 15.77
CA ALA A 243 7.45 12.47 17.13
C ALA A 243 8.07 11.51 18.17
N LYS A 244 7.91 10.19 17.97
CA LYS A 244 8.53 9.17 18.82
C LYS A 244 10.07 9.26 18.80
N GLN A 245 10.68 9.40 17.62
CA GLN A 245 12.14 9.56 17.50
C GLN A 245 12.62 10.81 18.25
N TYR A 246 11.89 11.92 18.10
CA TYR A 246 12.22 13.17 18.80
C TYR A 246 12.11 13.01 20.32
N ARG A 247 11.08 12.32 20.85
CA ARG A 247 10.99 12.01 22.28
C ARG A 247 12.09 11.07 22.76
N ALA A 248 12.56 10.16 21.91
CA ALA A 248 13.62 9.21 22.27
C ALA A 248 15.03 9.81 22.23
N TYR A 249 15.28 10.80 21.37
CA TYR A 249 16.64 11.30 21.09
C TYR A 249 16.83 12.81 21.22
N GLY A 250 15.75 13.60 21.26
CA GLY A 250 15.78 15.06 21.24
C GLY A 250 16.03 15.66 19.85
N TYR A 251 16.12 14.85 18.80
CA TYR A 251 16.33 15.27 17.41
C TYR A 251 15.66 14.30 16.42
N LEU A 252 15.56 14.71 15.16
CA LEU A 252 15.15 13.86 14.04
C LEU A 252 16.34 13.53 13.15
N SER A 253 16.50 12.27 12.76
CA SER A 253 17.52 11.86 11.80
C SER A 253 17.17 12.30 10.38
N ASP A 254 18.17 12.57 9.56
CA ASP A 254 17.94 12.90 8.14
C ASP A 254 17.21 11.76 7.40
N SER A 255 17.49 10.51 7.76
CA SER A 255 16.86 9.31 7.21
C SER A 255 15.35 9.27 7.44
N ILE A 256 14.85 9.60 8.64
CA ILE A 256 13.40 9.53 8.93
C ILE A 256 12.68 10.66 8.20
N ILE A 257 13.30 11.85 8.13
CA ILE A 257 12.75 13.00 7.41
C ILE A 257 12.64 12.67 5.92
N VAL A 258 13.72 12.19 5.30
CA VAL A 258 13.74 11.83 3.88
C VAL A 258 12.73 10.72 3.57
N THR A 259 12.68 9.67 4.38
CA THR A 259 11.74 8.55 4.20
C THR A 259 10.30 9.05 4.25
N THR A 260 9.94 9.77 5.32
CA THR A 260 8.56 10.21 5.54
C THR A 260 8.14 11.29 4.55
N ALA A 261 9.07 12.13 4.06
CA ALA A 261 8.80 13.11 3.02
C ALA A 261 8.48 12.45 1.66
N PHE A 262 9.24 11.45 1.23
CA PHE A 262 8.95 10.72 -0.02
C PHE A 262 7.65 9.93 0.07
N GLN A 263 7.38 9.30 1.23
CA GLN A 263 6.12 8.60 1.46
C GLN A 263 4.92 9.56 1.48
N ALA A 264 5.05 10.72 2.14
CA ALA A 264 4.03 11.77 2.13
C ALA A 264 3.79 12.32 0.72
N TYR A 265 4.84 12.54 -0.07
CA TYR A 265 4.72 12.94 -1.47
C TYR A 265 3.89 11.92 -2.25
N TYR A 266 4.20 10.62 -2.12
CA TYR A 266 3.48 9.56 -2.82
C TYR A 266 1.98 9.57 -2.49
N VAL A 267 1.63 9.66 -1.19
CA VAL A 267 0.23 9.73 -0.73
C VAL A 267 -0.48 10.97 -1.25
N LEU A 268 0.13 12.14 -1.12
CA LEU A 268 -0.51 13.40 -1.50
C LEU A 268 -0.67 13.49 -3.02
N GLU A 269 0.30 12.98 -3.79
CA GLU A 269 0.20 12.94 -5.25
C GLU A 269 -0.91 11.98 -5.71
N SER A 270 -1.04 10.81 -5.10
CA SER A 270 -2.10 9.85 -5.44
C SER A 270 -3.49 10.41 -5.12
N GLN A 271 -3.64 11.11 -3.99
CA GLN A 271 -4.90 11.75 -3.59
C GLN A 271 -5.23 12.97 -4.45
N LEU A 272 -4.23 13.72 -4.91
CA LEU A 272 -4.43 14.84 -5.83
C LEU A 272 -4.92 14.37 -7.20
N TRP A 273 -4.44 13.22 -7.67
CA TRP A 273 -4.85 12.59 -8.94
C TRP A 273 -5.82 11.43 -8.72
N GLU A 274 -6.67 11.48 -7.69
CA GLU A 274 -7.57 10.38 -7.31
C GLU A 274 -8.52 9.94 -8.43
N ALA A 275 -8.79 10.80 -9.42
CA ALA A 275 -9.59 10.44 -10.60
C ALA A 275 -8.98 9.34 -11.48
N ASP A 276 -7.65 9.19 -11.49
CA ASP A 276 -6.97 8.14 -12.26
C ASP A 276 -7.33 6.73 -11.72
N LEU A 277 -7.83 6.64 -10.47
CA LEU A 277 -8.36 5.42 -9.84
C LEU A 277 -9.47 4.76 -10.66
N LEU A 278 -10.32 5.56 -11.29
CA LEU A 278 -11.48 5.07 -12.07
C LEU A 278 -11.09 4.18 -13.26
N THR A 279 -9.82 4.17 -13.63
CA THR A 279 -9.28 3.36 -14.73
C THR A 279 -8.46 2.17 -14.26
N MET A 280 -8.31 1.99 -12.94
CA MET A 280 -7.53 0.91 -12.35
C MET A 280 -8.34 -0.40 -12.29
N MET A 281 -7.61 -1.51 -12.26
CA MET A 281 -8.17 -2.87 -12.22
C MET A 281 -9.07 -3.07 -10.98
N ASP A 282 -8.64 -2.50 -9.86
CA ASP A 282 -9.31 -2.54 -8.57
C ASP A 282 -10.74 -1.97 -8.63
N VAL A 283 -11.02 -0.98 -9.49
CA VAL A 283 -12.37 -0.41 -9.69
C VAL A 283 -13.10 -1.06 -10.89
N THR A 284 -12.37 -1.39 -11.94
CA THR A 284 -12.97 -1.77 -13.23
C THR A 284 -13.26 -3.27 -13.36
N THR A 285 -12.54 -4.14 -12.65
CA THR A 285 -12.67 -5.61 -12.83
C THR A 285 -12.73 -6.40 -11.54
N ASP A 286 -11.97 -6.01 -10.52
CA ASP A 286 -11.84 -6.81 -9.29
C ASP A 286 -13.03 -6.51 -8.37
N GLY A 287 -13.42 -7.41 -7.46
CA GLY A 287 -14.48 -7.12 -6.49
C GLY A 287 -13.92 -6.44 -5.24
N LEU A 288 -14.79 -5.97 -4.33
CA LEU A 288 -14.35 -5.61 -2.97
C LEU A 288 -14.47 -6.84 -2.09
N GLY A 289 -13.34 -7.44 -1.74
CA GLY A 289 -13.25 -8.57 -0.81
C GLY A 289 -12.25 -8.31 0.30
N PHE A 290 -11.80 -9.37 0.96
CA PHE A 290 -10.77 -9.28 1.99
C PHE A 290 -9.46 -8.73 1.46
N MET A 291 -9.05 -9.09 0.25
CA MET A 291 -7.81 -8.61 -0.36
C MET A 291 -7.74 -7.09 -0.40
N LEU A 292 -8.74 -6.42 -0.98
CA LEU A 292 -8.75 -4.96 -1.08
C LEU A 292 -9.08 -4.29 0.26
N SER A 293 -10.00 -4.86 1.05
CA SER A 293 -10.34 -4.28 2.36
C SER A 293 -9.12 -4.28 3.30
N PHE A 294 -8.49 -5.44 3.48
CA PHE A 294 -7.27 -5.58 4.29
C PHE A 294 -6.09 -4.84 3.67
N GLY A 295 -5.93 -4.94 2.34
CA GLY A 295 -4.91 -4.23 1.57
C GLY A 295 -4.91 -2.73 1.87
N ASN A 296 -6.09 -2.10 1.77
CA ASN A 296 -6.23 -0.67 1.91
C ASN A 296 -6.04 -0.19 3.36
N ILE A 297 -6.66 -0.85 4.35
CA ILE A 297 -6.72 -0.29 5.71
C ILE A 297 -5.78 -0.91 6.73
N ALA A 298 -5.22 -2.09 6.45
CA ALA A 298 -4.28 -2.77 7.34
C ALA A 298 -2.90 -2.94 6.69
N TRP A 299 -2.84 -3.40 5.44
CA TRP A 299 -1.55 -3.64 4.79
C TRP A 299 -0.82 -2.35 4.48
N VAL A 300 -1.44 -1.43 3.72
CA VAL A 300 -0.80 -0.17 3.31
C VAL A 300 -0.31 0.66 4.50
N PRO A 301 -1.16 1.10 5.45
CA PRO A 301 -0.69 1.98 6.53
C PRO A 301 0.35 1.33 7.44
N PHE A 302 0.18 0.07 7.83
CA PHE A 302 1.03 -0.56 8.82
C PHE A 302 2.31 -1.16 8.23
N LEU A 303 2.25 -1.74 7.01
CA LEU A 303 3.48 -2.22 6.37
C LEU A 303 4.32 -1.08 5.82
N TYR A 304 3.70 -0.07 5.18
CA TYR A 304 4.46 0.98 4.49
C TYR A 304 5.06 1.99 5.48
N SER A 305 4.60 2.03 6.73
CA SER A 305 5.22 2.80 7.82
C SER A 305 6.33 2.06 8.56
N THR A 306 6.65 0.80 8.18
CA THR A 306 7.66 -0.02 8.86
C THR A 306 9.04 0.65 8.89
N GLN A 307 9.41 1.38 7.83
CA GLN A 307 10.71 2.05 7.75
C GLN A 307 10.77 3.25 8.68
N ALA A 308 9.70 4.06 8.76
CA ALA A 308 9.60 5.13 9.74
C ALA A 308 9.60 4.58 11.18
N ARG A 309 8.88 3.49 11.44
CA ARG A 309 8.87 2.81 12.74
C ARG A 309 10.25 2.29 13.13
N TYR A 310 10.99 1.69 12.19
CA TYR A 310 12.36 1.25 12.40
C TYR A 310 13.28 2.43 12.73
N LEU A 311 13.22 3.49 11.92
CA LEU A 311 14.08 4.67 12.10
C LEU A 311 13.77 5.42 13.39
N ALA A 312 12.52 5.38 13.88
CA ALA A 312 12.16 5.96 15.16
C ALA A 312 12.93 5.36 16.36
N VAL A 313 13.46 4.15 16.20
CA VAL A 313 14.29 3.47 17.20
C VAL A 313 15.77 3.47 16.80
N TYR A 314 16.09 3.40 15.51
CA TYR A 314 17.47 3.41 15.01
C TYR A 314 17.74 4.61 14.09
N PRO A 315 18.21 5.76 14.63
CA PRO A 315 18.29 7.03 13.91
C PRO A 315 19.49 7.10 12.96
N VAL A 316 19.42 6.38 11.83
CA VAL A 316 20.48 6.37 10.80
C VAL A 316 20.79 7.79 10.33
N GLN A 317 22.07 8.16 10.31
CA GLN A 317 22.54 9.43 9.76
C GLN A 317 23.14 9.18 8.36
N LEU A 318 22.46 9.66 7.32
CA LEU A 318 22.87 9.50 5.92
C LEU A 318 23.94 10.51 5.51
N GLY A 319 23.91 11.70 6.11
CA GLY A 319 24.63 12.87 5.63
C GLY A 319 24.09 13.36 4.28
N TRP A 320 24.65 14.49 3.82
CA TRP A 320 24.24 15.11 2.56
C TRP A 320 24.42 14.18 1.35
N ALA A 321 25.48 13.36 1.34
CA ALA A 321 25.78 12.44 0.24
C ALA A 321 24.76 11.30 0.16
N GLY A 322 24.38 10.72 1.32
CA GLY A 322 23.35 9.68 1.37
C GLY A 322 21.97 10.23 0.99
N CYS A 323 21.61 11.42 1.49
CA CYS A 323 20.37 12.10 1.10
C CYS A 323 20.31 12.40 -0.41
N ALA A 324 21.42 12.89 -0.99
CA ALA A 324 21.53 13.12 -2.43
C ALA A 324 21.39 11.81 -3.23
N GLY A 325 22.06 10.74 -2.80
CA GLY A 325 21.96 9.42 -3.44
C GLY A 325 20.52 8.90 -3.46
N VAL A 326 19.83 8.94 -2.32
CA VAL A 326 18.40 8.53 -2.23
C VAL A 326 17.52 9.40 -3.12
N THR A 327 17.74 10.71 -3.13
CA THR A 327 16.97 11.65 -3.97
C THR A 327 17.19 11.43 -5.45
N ILE A 328 18.42 11.09 -5.87
CA ILE A 328 18.73 10.77 -7.27
C ILE A 328 17.97 9.51 -7.70
N VAL A 329 17.94 8.47 -6.86
CA VAL A 329 17.17 7.24 -7.16
C VAL A 329 15.69 7.57 -7.33
N PHE A 330 15.11 8.37 -6.42
CA PHE A 330 13.73 8.85 -6.55
C PHE A 330 13.51 9.61 -7.86
N ALA A 331 14.35 10.59 -8.16
CA ALA A 331 14.22 11.46 -9.32
C ALA A 331 14.29 10.67 -10.63
N ILE A 332 15.18 9.68 -10.73
CA ILE A 332 15.29 8.79 -11.89
C ILE A 332 14.01 7.95 -12.05
N GLY A 333 13.54 7.31 -10.97
CA GLY A 333 12.32 6.52 -10.99
C GLY A 333 11.10 7.35 -11.40
N PHE A 334 10.94 8.51 -10.75
CA PHE A 334 9.86 9.47 -11.02
C PHE A 334 9.90 9.96 -12.48
N TYR A 335 11.07 10.32 -12.98
CA TYR A 335 11.24 10.73 -14.37
C TYR A 335 10.81 9.63 -15.34
N ILE A 336 11.28 8.39 -15.14
CA ILE A 336 10.92 7.26 -16.00
C ILE A 336 9.40 7.03 -15.97
N PHE A 337 8.80 6.95 -14.78
CA PHE A 337 7.37 6.71 -14.61
C PHE A 337 6.53 7.79 -15.27
N ARG A 338 6.82 9.07 -14.98
CA ARG A 338 6.03 10.20 -15.47
C ARG A 338 6.24 10.42 -16.96
N SER A 339 7.49 10.35 -17.44
CA SER A 339 7.82 10.53 -18.85
C SER A 339 7.21 9.44 -19.72
N ALA A 340 7.24 8.17 -19.27
CA ALA A 340 6.59 7.06 -19.99
C ALA A 340 5.06 7.23 -20.07
N ASN A 341 4.41 7.57 -18.96
CA ASN A 341 2.96 7.77 -18.94
C ASN A 341 2.53 9.01 -19.75
N ASN A 342 3.26 10.12 -19.65
CA ASN A 342 2.98 11.33 -20.44
C ASN A 342 3.19 11.08 -21.94
N GLN A 343 4.22 10.32 -22.33
CA GLN A 343 4.42 9.93 -23.73
C GLN A 343 3.22 9.15 -24.27
N LYS A 344 2.70 8.17 -23.52
CA LYS A 344 1.49 7.42 -23.88
C LYS A 344 0.25 8.32 -23.96
N LYS A 345 0.04 9.20 -22.97
CA LYS A 345 -1.09 10.13 -22.93
C LYS A 345 -1.04 11.10 -24.13
N LEU A 346 0.13 11.68 -24.42
CA LEU A 346 0.34 12.61 -25.52
C LEU A 346 0.14 11.94 -26.89
N PHE A 347 0.75 10.77 -27.11
CA PHE A 347 0.58 10.00 -28.35
C PHE A 347 -0.89 9.66 -28.64
N ARG A 348 -1.69 9.35 -27.60
CA ARG A 348 -3.11 9.02 -27.76
C ARG A 348 -4.01 10.24 -27.96
N ARG A 349 -3.68 11.39 -27.35
CA ARG A 349 -4.52 12.61 -27.39
C ARG A 349 -4.16 13.56 -28.51
N GLN A 350 -2.87 13.70 -28.82
CA GLN A 350 -2.32 14.63 -29.81
C GLN A 350 -1.28 13.89 -30.67
N PRO A 351 -1.71 12.97 -31.55
CA PRO A 351 -0.80 12.12 -32.32
C PRO A 351 0.12 12.90 -33.28
N TYR A 352 -0.23 14.13 -33.64
CA TYR A 352 0.57 14.99 -34.53
C TYR A 352 1.56 15.88 -33.77
N HIS A 353 1.64 15.78 -32.45
CA HIS A 353 2.59 16.57 -31.67
C HIS A 353 4.05 16.22 -32.07
N PRO A 354 4.95 17.20 -32.28
CA PRO A 354 6.30 16.97 -32.81
C PRO A 354 7.11 15.91 -32.06
N SER A 355 6.92 15.78 -30.75
CA SER A 355 7.65 14.80 -29.93
C SER A 355 7.18 13.35 -30.07
N VAL A 356 6.02 13.09 -30.70
CA VAL A 356 5.44 11.74 -30.83
C VAL A 356 4.98 11.38 -32.26
N LYS A 357 4.89 12.36 -33.17
CA LYS A 357 4.33 12.18 -34.51
C LYS A 357 5.04 11.11 -35.36
N ASP A 358 6.36 11.00 -35.22
CA ASP A 358 7.20 10.08 -35.99
C ASP A 358 7.55 8.81 -35.19
N MET A 359 6.92 8.59 -34.02
CA MET A 359 7.19 7.41 -33.22
C MET A 359 6.60 6.15 -33.88
N PRO A 360 7.34 5.03 -33.94
CA PRO A 360 6.82 3.80 -34.48
C PRO A 360 5.69 3.25 -33.59
N PHE A 361 4.66 2.71 -34.23
CA PHE A 361 3.54 2.05 -33.58
C PHE A 361 2.99 0.92 -34.45
N ILE A 362 2.26 0.00 -33.83
CA ILE A 362 1.45 -1.01 -34.52
C ILE A 362 0.01 -0.52 -34.53
N GLN A 363 -0.57 -0.43 -35.73
CA GLN A 363 -2.00 -0.18 -35.90
C GLN A 363 -2.75 -1.50 -35.69
N ALA A 364 -3.47 -1.62 -34.58
CA ALA A 364 -4.23 -2.82 -34.28
C ALA A 364 -5.50 -2.90 -35.14
N LYS A 365 -5.97 -4.12 -35.45
CA LYS A 365 -7.19 -4.40 -36.22
C LYS A 365 -8.43 -3.73 -35.65
N ARG A 366 -8.47 -3.50 -34.32
CA ARG A 366 -9.55 -2.81 -33.61
C ARG A 366 -9.49 -1.27 -33.70
N GLY A 367 -8.56 -0.72 -34.47
CA GLY A 367 -8.43 0.73 -34.68
C GLY A 367 -7.55 1.47 -33.65
N THR A 368 -7.13 0.82 -32.57
CA THR A 368 -6.21 1.43 -31.59
C THR A 368 -4.75 1.30 -31.99
N ARG A 369 -3.89 2.18 -31.46
CA ARG A 369 -2.44 2.18 -31.73
C ARG A 369 -1.65 1.66 -30.53
N LEU A 370 -0.73 0.73 -30.77
CA LEU A 370 0.23 0.21 -29.79
C LEU A 370 1.60 0.84 -30.06
N LEU A 371 2.06 1.68 -29.13
CA LEU A 371 3.31 2.44 -29.29
C LEU A 371 4.53 1.53 -29.13
N THR A 372 5.39 1.45 -30.15
CA THR A 372 6.63 0.64 -30.17
C THR A 372 7.89 1.50 -30.14
N GLY A 373 7.75 2.82 -29.97
CA GLY A 373 8.84 3.79 -29.90
C GLY A 373 9.01 4.39 -28.51
N GLY A 374 10.14 5.07 -28.31
CA GLY A 374 10.42 5.77 -27.04
C GLY A 374 10.51 4.82 -25.85
N TRP A 375 9.86 5.18 -24.75
CA TRP A 375 9.81 4.38 -23.53
C TRP A 375 9.14 3.02 -23.75
N TRP A 376 8.02 3.03 -24.47
CA TRP A 376 7.22 1.83 -24.79
C TRP A 376 7.84 0.95 -25.88
N GLY A 377 8.93 1.41 -26.50
CA GLY A 377 9.79 0.58 -27.34
C GLY A 377 10.93 -0.12 -26.58
N LYS A 378 11.29 0.38 -25.38
CA LYS A 378 12.36 -0.22 -24.55
C LYS A 378 11.85 -1.43 -23.76
N SER A 379 10.71 -1.29 -23.10
CA SER A 379 9.97 -2.39 -22.48
C SER A 379 8.48 -2.08 -22.45
N ARG A 380 7.66 -3.13 -22.37
CA ARG A 380 6.20 -3.04 -22.40
C ARG A 380 5.63 -2.29 -21.19
N HIS A 381 6.33 -2.34 -20.07
CA HIS A 381 5.97 -1.74 -18.78
C HIS A 381 7.15 -1.02 -18.12
N ILE A 382 7.86 -0.18 -18.88
CA ILE A 382 8.96 0.63 -18.33
C ILE A 382 8.50 1.59 -17.23
N ASN A 383 7.23 1.99 -17.24
CA ASN A 383 6.63 2.73 -16.15
C ASN A 383 6.65 1.92 -14.85
N TYR A 384 6.47 0.60 -14.86
CA TYR A 384 6.56 -0.23 -13.65
C TYR A 384 7.98 -0.29 -13.11
N PHE A 385 9.00 -0.24 -13.98
CA PHE A 385 10.38 -0.09 -13.52
C PHE A 385 10.62 1.26 -12.83
N GLY A 386 10.11 2.35 -13.42
CA GLY A 386 10.14 3.68 -12.79
C GLY A 386 9.40 3.73 -11.46
N ASP A 387 8.25 3.06 -11.36
CA ASP A 387 7.46 2.93 -10.13
C ASP A 387 8.24 2.16 -9.06
N TRP A 388 8.81 1.01 -9.42
CA TRP A 388 9.64 0.23 -8.51
C TRP A 388 10.82 1.05 -7.95
N LEU A 389 11.54 1.78 -8.82
CA LEU A 389 12.62 2.68 -8.42
C LEU A 389 12.17 3.79 -7.46
N GLN A 390 10.96 4.34 -7.64
CA GLN A 390 10.40 5.32 -6.70
C GLN A 390 10.09 4.74 -5.32
N GLY A 391 9.92 3.42 -5.21
CA GLY A 391 9.76 2.74 -3.93
C GLY A 391 11.07 2.64 -3.13
N TRP A 392 12.23 2.60 -3.77
CA TRP A 392 13.54 2.42 -3.10
C TRP A 392 13.85 3.47 -2.02
N PRO A 393 13.58 4.76 -2.25
CA PRO A 393 13.71 5.81 -1.23
C PRO A 393 12.96 5.55 0.07
N PHE A 394 11.98 4.64 0.12
CA PHE A 394 11.31 4.29 1.36
C PHE A 394 12.18 3.40 2.25
N SER A 395 13.03 2.56 1.66
CA SER A 395 13.82 1.56 2.39
C SER A 395 15.32 1.88 2.46
N LEU A 396 15.89 2.50 1.42
CA LEU A 396 17.31 2.87 1.37
C LEU A 396 17.79 3.67 2.59
N PRO A 397 17.02 4.64 3.14
CA PRO A 397 17.42 5.37 4.33
C PRO A 397 17.64 4.52 5.59
N THR A 398 17.13 3.27 5.61
CA THR A 398 17.34 2.34 6.73
C THR A 398 18.73 1.67 6.72
N GLY A 399 19.48 1.80 5.61
CA GLY A 399 20.83 1.26 5.46
C GLY A 399 20.90 -0.26 5.59
N ILE A 400 22.03 -0.77 6.10
CA ILE A 400 22.16 -2.19 6.49
C ILE A 400 21.41 -2.37 7.82
N ALA A 401 20.09 -2.48 7.70
CA ALA A 401 19.17 -2.41 8.82
C ALA A 401 19.38 -3.56 9.81
N GLY A 402 19.12 -3.26 11.07
CA GLY A 402 18.99 -4.19 12.18
C GLY A 402 19.63 -3.63 13.45
N TYR A 403 18.95 -3.75 14.58
CA TYR A 403 19.42 -3.19 15.84
C TYR A 403 19.06 -4.05 17.05
N GLN A 404 19.77 -3.81 18.15
CA GLN A 404 19.51 -4.32 19.48
C GLN A 404 19.49 -3.15 20.47
N ILE A 405 18.60 -3.24 21.45
CA ILE A 405 18.50 -2.27 22.54
C ILE A 405 19.18 -2.87 23.76
N ILE A 406 20.14 -2.15 24.32
CA ILE A 406 20.95 -2.57 25.46
C ILE A 406 20.88 -1.55 26.59
N SER A 407 21.28 -1.97 27.78
CA SER A 407 21.28 -1.12 28.97
C SER A 407 22.32 0.01 28.88
N ALA A 408 22.05 1.10 29.60
CA ALA A 408 22.92 2.27 29.68
C ALA A 408 24.35 1.91 30.08
N GLY A 409 25.34 2.59 29.50
CA GLY A 409 26.73 2.47 29.92
C GLY A 409 27.44 1.20 29.41
N SER A 410 26.90 0.58 28.35
CA SER A 410 27.51 -0.59 27.73
C SER A 410 28.83 -0.26 27.01
N GLY A 411 29.04 1.02 26.68
CA GLY A 411 30.28 1.52 26.09
C GLY A 411 30.54 1.01 24.67
N VAL A 412 29.53 0.48 23.98
CA VAL A 412 29.69 -0.06 22.63
C VAL A 412 29.92 1.10 21.64
N PRO A 413 31.04 1.11 20.89
CA PRO A 413 31.33 2.15 19.92
C PRO A 413 30.22 2.26 18.86
N GLY A 414 29.74 3.47 18.59
CA GLY A 414 28.70 3.73 17.59
C GLY A 414 27.27 3.46 18.07
N ALA A 415 27.06 3.28 19.38
CA ALA A 415 25.73 3.24 19.97
C ALA A 415 25.02 4.60 19.89
N PHE A 416 23.72 4.58 19.62
CA PHE A 416 22.85 5.75 19.78
C PHE A 416 22.25 5.74 21.18
N ALA A 417 22.62 6.72 22.01
CA ALA A 417 22.05 6.90 23.34
C ALA A 417 20.66 7.54 23.26
N MET A 418 19.66 6.88 23.85
CA MET A 418 18.33 7.42 24.06
C MET A 418 18.30 8.31 25.31
N LEU A 419 17.33 9.23 25.39
CA LEU A 419 17.13 10.12 26.53
C LEU A 419 16.74 9.38 27.82
N ASP A 420 16.19 8.16 27.71
CA ASP A 420 15.88 7.31 28.86
C ASP A 420 17.09 6.48 29.36
N GLY A 421 18.27 6.70 28.77
CA GLY A 421 19.52 6.04 29.10
C GLY A 421 19.78 4.74 28.35
N ARG A 422 18.78 4.14 27.66
CA ARG A 422 19.03 2.95 26.83
C ARG A 422 19.94 3.30 25.66
N GLU A 423 20.68 2.30 25.19
CA GLU A 423 21.56 2.44 24.03
C GLU A 423 21.06 1.52 22.92
N VAL A 424 21.15 2.01 21.68
CA VAL A 424 20.77 1.23 20.50
C VAL A 424 21.98 1.02 19.61
N VAL A 425 22.28 -0.23 19.32
CA VAL A 425 23.43 -0.66 18.52
C VAL A 425 22.99 -1.60 17.42
N HIS A 426 23.78 -1.73 16.36
CA HIS A 426 23.55 -2.78 15.37
C HIS A 426 23.65 -4.19 15.97
N GLY A 427 24.73 -4.46 16.71
CA GLY A 427 25.01 -5.76 17.30
C GLY A 427 24.91 -6.93 16.31
N ALA A 428 24.45 -8.09 16.79
CA ALA A 428 24.22 -9.28 15.98
C ALA A 428 23.04 -9.14 14.99
N ALA A 429 22.19 -8.13 15.17
CA ALA A 429 21.04 -7.88 14.31
C ALA A 429 21.41 -7.21 12.97
N ARG A 430 22.63 -6.69 12.82
CA ARG A 430 23.08 -5.99 11.59
C ARG A 430 22.79 -6.81 10.34
N GLY A 431 22.08 -6.22 9.38
CA GLY A 431 21.70 -6.85 8.11
C GLY A 431 20.40 -7.65 8.20
N TRP A 432 20.09 -8.25 9.35
CA TRP A 432 18.84 -8.99 9.54
C TRP A 432 17.59 -8.09 9.57
N GLY A 433 17.75 -6.82 9.97
CA GLY A 433 16.67 -5.84 9.92
C GLY A 433 16.17 -5.55 8.49
N MET A 434 16.97 -5.84 7.46
CA MET A 434 16.57 -5.65 6.06
C MET A 434 15.37 -6.54 5.69
N VAL A 435 15.19 -7.68 6.37
CA VAL A 435 14.01 -8.54 6.19
C VAL A 435 12.72 -7.79 6.47
N PHE A 436 12.73 -6.74 7.30
CA PHE A 436 11.56 -5.93 7.62
C PHE A 436 11.53 -4.68 6.75
N THR A 437 12.63 -3.93 6.69
CA THR A 437 12.63 -2.60 6.05
C THR A 437 12.63 -2.67 4.53
N TYR A 438 13.18 -3.74 3.93
CA TYR A 438 13.20 -3.99 2.48
C TYR A 438 12.12 -4.99 2.02
N PHE A 439 11.33 -5.57 2.94
CA PHE A 439 10.20 -6.43 2.57
C PHE A 439 9.23 -5.71 1.63
N TYR A 440 8.99 -4.41 1.88
CA TYR A 440 8.21 -3.56 1.00
C TYR A 440 8.67 -3.62 -0.46
N LEU A 441 9.99 -3.53 -0.72
CA LEU A 441 10.52 -3.55 -2.09
C LEU A 441 10.37 -4.91 -2.76
N LEU A 442 10.53 -5.99 -1.99
CA LEU A 442 10.31 -7.34 -2.48
C LEU A 442 8.83 -7.57 -2.80
N TYR A 443 7.95 -7.23 -1.86
CA TYR A 443 6.50 -7.27 -2.04
C TYR A 443 6.07 -6.45 -3.26
N PHE A 444 6.57 -5.21 -3.39
CA PHE A 444 6.19 -4.33 -4.49
C PHE A 444 6.69 -4.86 -5.84
N ALA A 445 7.89 -5.44 -5.90
CA ALA A 445 8.36 -6.13 -7.10
C ALA A 445 7.44 -7.29 -7.49
N ILE A 446 7.04 -8.13 -6.52
CA ILE A 446 6.11 -9.25 -6.75
C ILE A 446 4.75 -8.73 -7.25
N LEU A 447 4.23 -7.66 -6.64
CA LEU A 447 2.98 -7.02 -7.06
C LEU A 447 3.07 -6.50 -8.49
N LEU A 448 4.16 -5.82 -8.87
CA LEU A 448 4.35 -5.30 -10.23
C LEU A 448 4.51 -6.42 -11.26
N LEU A 449 5.19 -7.52 -10.91
CA LEU A 449 5.30 -8.72 -11.75
C LEU A 449 3.93 -9.38 -11.95
N HIS A 450 3.15 -9.51 -10.88
CA HIS A 450 1.80 -10.05 -10.97
C HIS A 450 0.89 -9.15 -11.83
N ARG A 451 0.96 -7.83 -11.63
CA ARG A 451 0.22 -6.83 -12.40
C ARG A 451 0.59 -6.86 -13.88
N GLU A 452 1.88 -6.93 -14.21
CA GLU A 452 2.35 -7.08 -15.59
C GLU A 452 1.76 -8.33 -16.27
N ARG A 453 1.75 -9.48 -15.58
CA ARG A 453 1.18 -10.72 -16.15
C ARG A 453 -0.31 -10.59 -16.42
N ARG A 454 -1.06 -9.94 -15.51
CA ARG A 454 -2.50 -9.70 -15.70
C ARG A 454 -2.77 -8.74 -16.86
N ASP A 455 -2.00 -7.66 -16.95
CA ASP A 455 -2.09 -6.70 -18.05
C ASP A 455 -1.72 -7.34 -19.39
N ASP A 456 -0.69 -8.18 -19.43
CA ASP A 456 -0.27 -8.93 -20.62
C ASP A 456 -1.38 -9.87 -21.09
N ALA A 457 -2.00 -10.62 -20.16
CA ALA A 457 -3.14 -11.49 -20.46
C ALA A 457 -4.34 -10.70 -21.00
N ALA A 458 -4.69 -9.58 -20.35
CA ALA A 458 -5.78 -8.70 -20.79
C ALA A 458 -5.50 -8.10 -22.18
N CYS A 459 -4.25 -7.71 -22.46
CA CYS A 459 -3.85 -7.20 -23.77
C CYS A 459 -3.83 -8.30 -24.84
N SER A 460 -3.41 -9.52 -24.50
CA SER A 460 -3.51 -10.70 -25.36
C SER A 460 -4.96 -10.99 -25.76
N GLU A 461 -5.90 -11.00 -24.81
CA GLU A 461 -7.33 -11.21 -25.12
C GLU A 461 -7.89 -10.06 -25.97
N LYS A 462 -7.47 -8.82 -25.68
CA LYS A 462 -7.99 -7.62 -26.34
C LYS A 462 -7.48 -7.43 -27.77
N TYR A 463 -6.22 -7.77 -28.03
CA TYR A 463 -5.51 -7.42 -29.27
C TYR A 463 -5.08 -8.66 -30.10
N GLY A 464 -5.09 -9.86 -29.53
CA GLY A 464 -4.76 -11.10 -30.23
C GLY A 464 -3.39 -11.04 -30.93
N GLU A 465 -3.35 -11.38 -32.22
CA GLU A 465 -2.13 -11.40 -33.05
C GLU A 465 -1.37 -10.07 -33.06
N ASP A 466 -2.06 -8.93 -32.93
CA ASP A 466 -1.40 -7.62 -32.87
C ASP A 466 -0.57 -7.47 -31.60
N TRP A 467 -1.00 -8.10 -30.49
CA TRP A 467 -0.23 -8.15 -29.26
C TRP A 467 0.97 -9.07 -29.39
N ASP A 468 0.83 -10.23 -30.05
CA ASP A 468 1.96 -11.12 -30.29
C ASP A 468 3.02 -10.44 -31.17
N LYS A 469 2.59 -9.70 -32.19
CA LYS A 469 3.48 -8.83 -32.98
C LYS A 469 4.15 -7.77 -32.10
N TYR A 470 3.40 -7.14 -31.20
CA TYR A 470 3.95 -6.15 -30.26
C TYR A 470 5.01 -6.77 -29.34
N LYS A 471 4.77 -7.96 -28.77
CA LYS A 471 5.74 -8.69 -27.94
C LYS A 471 7.00 -9.08 -28.70
N ASN A 472 6.90 -9.38 -29.99
CA ASN A 472 8.07 -9.68 -30.83
C ASN A 472 8.95 -8.45 -31.08
N VAL A 473 8.35 -7.26 -31.17
CA VAL A 473 9.05 -5.98 -31.32
C VAL A 473 9.63 -5.51 -29.98
N VAL A 474 8.81 -5.53 -28.93
CA VAL A 474 9.16 -5.05 -27.57
C VAL A 474 9.24 -6.27 -26.64
N ARG A 475 10.41 -6.91 -26.65
CA ARG A 475 10.63 -8.20 -25.97
C ARG A 475 10.54 -8.09 -24.45
N TRP A 476 11.18 -7.06 -23.90
CA TRP A 476 11.29 -6.85 -22.46
C TRP A 476 9.96 -6.42 -21.84
N LYS A 477 9.66 -6.99 -20.68
CA LYS A 477 8.43 -6.74 -19.93
C LYS A 477 8.56 -5.49 -19.07
N ILE A 478 9.48 -5.48 -18.12
CA ILE A 478 9.66 -4.39 -17.16
C ILE A 478 11.07 -3.81 -17.29
N LEU A 479 12.10 -4.64 -17.09
CA LEU A 479 13.50 -4.22 -17.02
C LEU A 479 14.21 -4.58 -18.33
N PRO A 480 14.55 -3.60 -19.19
CA PRO A 480 15.21 -3.87 -20.45
C PRO A 480 16.55 -4.60 -20.24
N GLY A 481 16.76 -5.69 -20.98
CA GLY A 481 17.96 -6.52 -20.90
C GLY A 481 17.88 -7.67 -19.88
N VAL A 482 16.84 -7.71 -19.03
CA VAL A 482 16.73 -8.69 -17.94
C VAL A 482 15.40 -9.46 -17.98
N TYR A 483 14.27 -8.76 -17.91
CA TYR A 483 12.91 -9.31 -17.86
C TYR A 483 11.95 -8.42 -18.64
#